data_AF-M2RHI2-F1
#
_entry.id   AF-M2RHI2-F1
#
_cell.length_a   1.000
_cell.length_b   1.000
_cell.length_c   1.000
_cell.angle_alpha   90.00
_cell.angle_beta   90.00
_cell.angle_gamma   90.00
#
_symmetry.space_group_name_H-M   'P 1'
#
loop_
_entity.id
_entity.type
_entity.pdbx_description
1 polymer ?
#
loop_
_entity_poly.entity_id
_entity_poly.type
_entity_poly.pdbx_seq_one_letter_code
_entity_poly.pdbx_strand_id
1 'polypeptide(L)'
;MGSTRSASDTRIPLGPKAWRDSLQRTASGSQSSPDKGYVAWSDRARLLYDIVSIQNDVEKFDKISQDYRQFQSSSVYIALPPTEKERITAALSKAAIRSEENRRQLHHAIQKLSEMDSWPPPPVSNRDGEELVGEDYAILREDVRQVKGVLIEMQKDLLQESHASASLEEDHQRRFAQQADDFNDLSIQLTSLEDRISYLNDALVEHDNDVLNEIEEQIRENIQHLPPSVPLSTYEQLQREMDTMGNQVTELADLMQSLLTSHKENEVDKRQTEEVAELRRDNLQIKQENAVAMQRIESLNAHILSLEQAAQEFASRPQELPPAMTADQIFKAVAPPLLQAVQADFAPLLQQVHIQIQALLDEHGNRIFSTIMKTVTDVAKTLDSLRRWAERHSRPSGSKSPQNAP
;
A
#
# COMPACT_ATOMS: atom_id res chain seq x y z
N MET A 1 27.07 27.84 49.92
CA MET A 1 25.88 28.63 49.51
C MET A 1 25.99 28.83 48.01
N GLY A 2 25.25 28.19 47.11
CA GLY A 2 24.04 27.39 47.21
C GLY A 2 23.07 27.92 46.15
N SER A 3 22.96 27.23 45.01
CA SER A 3 21.72 26.98 44.25
C SER A 3 21.98 26.81 42.75
N THR A 4 22.13 25.55 42.34
CA THR A 4 21.91 25.06 40.97
C THR A 4 20.41 25.07 40.66
N ARG A 5 20.00 25.54 39.48
CA ARG A 5 18.70 25.18 38.89
C ARG A 5 18.89 24.66 37.47
N SER A 6 18.68 23.35 37.40
CA SER A 6 18.40 22.53 36.23
C SER A 6 16.97 22.83 35.73
N ALA A 7 16.78 22.93 34.43
CA ALA A 7 15.47 22.87 33.78
C ALA A 7 15.48 21.69 32.80
N SER A 8 14.94 20.57 33.28
CA SER A 8 14.62 19.38 32.53
C SER A 8 13.31 19.59 31.75
N ASP A 9 13.41 19.64 30.43
CA ASP A 9 12.28 19.62 29.49
C ASP A 9 11.87 18.15 29.27
N THR A 10 10.89 17.69 30.04
CA THR A 10 10.37 16.32 29.97
C THR A 10 9.04 16.33 29.23
N ARG A 11 9.07 16.21 27.90
CA ARG A 11 7.88 15.81 27.13
C ARG A 11 7.61 14.34 27.46
N ILE A 12 6.64 14.08 28.34
CA ILE A 12 6.18 12.73 28.63
C ILE A 12 5.23 12.30 27.50
N PRO A 13 5.55 11.27 26.71
CA PRO A 13 4.59 10.68 25.80
C PRO A 13 3.45 10.06 26.63
N LEU A 14 2.23 10.56 26.42
CA LEU A 14 1.05 9.99 27.07
C LEU A 14 0.85 8.57 26.54
N GLY A 15 1.16 7.57 27.38
CA GLY A 15 0.93 6.17 27.05
C GLY A 15 -0.57 5.85 26.87
N PRO A 16 -0.92 4.69 26.26
CA PRO A 16 -2.31 4.29 25.94
C PRO A 16 -3.30 4.36 27.11
N LYS A 17 -2.79 4.29 28.34
CA LYS A 17 -3.58 4.36 29.58
C LYS A 17 -4.02 5.79 29.92
N ALA A 18 -3.16 6.78 29.70
CA ALA A 18 -3.49 8.19 29.95
C ALA A 18 -4.51 8.72 28.93
N TRP A 19 -4.49 8.20 27.70
CA TRP A 19 -5.51 8.46 26.69
C TRP A 19 -6.89 7.90 27.12
N ARG A 20 -6.93 6.67 27.65
CA ARG A 20 -8.15 6.04 28.21
C ARG A 20 -8.79 6.88 29.33
N ASP A 21 -7.96 7.39 30.25
CA ASP A 21 -8.42 8.16 31.42
C ASP A 21 -8.85 9.59 31.07
N SER A 22 -8.39 10.12 29.92
CA SER A 22 -8.83 11.41 29.38
C SER A 22 -10.20 11.30 28.71
N LEU A 23 -10.46 10.20 27.99
CA LEU A 23 -11.74 9.95 27.32
C LEU A 23 -12.88 9.64 28.30
N GLN A 24 -12.59 8.95 29.41
CA GLN A 24 -13.61 8.69 30.44
C GLN A 24 -14.03 9.96 31.19
N ARG A 25 -13.14 10.96 31.29
CA ARG A 25 -13.43 12.21 32.01
C ARG A 25 -14.32 13.18 31.22
N THR A 26 -14.27 13.16 29.89
CA THR A 26 -15.15 13.98 29.04
C THR A 26 -16.57 13.42 28.93
N ALA A 27 -16.79 12.14 29.26
CA ALA A 27 -18.09 11.47 29.16
C ALA A 27 -19.07 11.74 30.33
N SER A 28 -18.63 12.42 31.40
CA SER A 28 -19.43 12.50 32.64
C SER A 28 -20.36 13.73 32.73
N GLY A 29 -20.51 14.52 31.67
CA GLY A 29 -21.19 15.83 31.78
C GLY A 29 -22.01 16.24 30.56
N SER A 30 -23.09 15.52 30.22
CA SER A 30 -24.35 16.09 29.67
C SER A 30 -25.35 14.99 29.33
N GLN A 31 -26.50 14.97 30.00
CA GLN A 31 -27.64 14.08 29.71
C GLN A 31 -28.45 14.60 28.50
N SER A 32 -27.99 14.31 27.30
CA SER A 32 -28.84 13.95 26.17
C SER A 32 -28.07 12.87 25.39
N SER A 33 -28.61 12.24 24.35
CA SER A 33 -28.00 11.03 23.76
C SER A 33 -27.11 11.26 22.50
N PRO A 34 -26.11 12.18 22.45
CA PRO A 34 -25.06 12.17 21.43
C PRO A 34 -23.97 11.10 21.69
N ASP A 35 -24.01 10.39 22.82
CA ASP A 35 -22.95 9.50 23.28
C ASP A 35 -22.74 8.26 22.38
N LYS A 36 -23.79 7.78 21.71
CA LYS A 36 -23.71 6.59 20.83
C LYS A 36 -22.86 6.83 19.58
N GLY A 37 -22.87 8.04 19.03
CA GLY A 37 -22.10 8.39 17.84
C GLY A 37 -20.59 8.47 18.13
N TYR A 38 -20.23 9.07 19.26
CA TYR A 38 -18.84 9.18 19.70
C TYR A 38 -18.24 7.81 20.05
N VAL A 39 -19.00 6.93 20.71
CA VAL A 39 -18.54 5.56 21.01
C VAL A 39 -18.30 4.78 19.73
N ALA A 40 -19.26 4.80 18.79
CA ALA A 40 -19.13 4.08 17.52
C ALA A 40 -17.94 4.59 16.68
N TRP A 41 -17.70 5.90 16.68
CA TRP A 41 -16.56 6.50 16.02
C TRP A 41 -15.23 6.14 16.70
N SER A 42 -15.16 6.19 18.03
CA SER A 42 -13.97 5.77 18.79
C SER A 42 -13.62 4.31 18.51
N ASP A 43 -14.62 3.43 18.44
CA ASP A 43 -14.44 2.02 18.10
C ASP A 43 -13.94 1.85 16.66
N ARG A 44 -14.45 2.64 15.71
CA ARG A 44 -14.00 2.65 14.32
C ARG A 44 -12.54 3.11 14.19
N ALA A 45 -12.19 4.23 14.84
CA ALA A 45 -10.83 4.75 14.86
C ALA A 45 -9.85 3.74 15.47
N ARG A 46 -10.27 3.04 16.52
CA ARG A 46 -9.50 1.95 17.12
C ARG A 46 -9.33 0.77 16.14
N LEU A 47 -10.39 0.38 15.46
CA LEU A 47 -10.33 -0.70 14.47
C LEU A 47 -9.40 -0.37 13.30
N LEU A 48 -9.41 0.87 12.82
CA LEU A 48 -8.48 1.34 11.79
C LEU A 48 -7.03 1.32 12.26
N TYR A 49 -6.77 1.75 13.50
CA TYR A 49 -5.46 1.63 14.11
C TYR A 49 -5.01 0.16 14.17
N ASP A 50 -5.90 -0.75 14.59
CA ASP A 50 -5.62 -2.18 14.66
C ASP A 50 -5.33 -2.75 13.25
N ILE A 51 -6.09 -2.35 12.22
CA ILE A 51 -5.85 -2.72 10.80
C ILE A 51 -4.44 -2.31 10.36
N VAL A 52 -4.05 -1.06 10.58
CA VAL A 52 -2.71 -0.55 10.21
C VAL A 52 -1.62 -1.29 10.98
N SER A 53 -1.84 -1.57 12.27
CA SER A 53 -0.89 -2.35 13.07
C SER A 53 -0.72 -3.78 12.56
N ILE A 54 -1.83 -4.46 12.23
CA ILE A 54 -1.80 -5.83 11.69
C ILE A 54 -1.11 -5.85 10.33
N GLN A 55 -1.39 -4.86 9.48
CA GLN A 55 -0.74 -4.71 8.18
C GLN A 55 0.78 -4.59 8.32
N ASN A 56 1.27 -3.71 9.20
CA ASN A 56 2.71 -3.57 9.45
C ASN A 56 3.34 -4.90 9.89
N ASP A 57 2.61 -5.72 10.65
CA ASP A 57 3.07 -7.05 11.02
C ASP A 57 3.07 -8.04 9.84
N VAL A 58 2.06 -8.00 8.95
CA VAL A 58 2.05 -8.80 7.69
C VAL A 58 3.28 -8.48 6.86
N GLU A 59 3.50 -7.20 6.55
CA GLU A 59 4.64 -6.74 5.73
C GLU A 59 5.98 -7.15 6.35
N LYS A 60 6.11 -7.03 7.67
CA LYS A 60 7.29 -7.46 8.42
C LYS A 60 7.55 -8.96 8.26
N PHE A 61 6.54 -9.82 8.40
CA PHE A 61 6.72 -11.27 8.28
C PHE A 61 6.90 -11.73 6.83
N ASP A 62 6.31 -11.03 5.87
CA ASP A 62 6.54 -11.26 4.44
C ASP A 62 7.98 -10.94 4.06
N LYS A 63 8.50 -9.78 4.50
CA LYS A 63 9.90 -9.42 4.32
C LYS A 63 10.84 -10.45 4.94
N ILE A 64 10.60 -10.87 6.18
CA ILE A 64 11.38 -11.93 6.83
C ILE A 64 11.35 -13.23 6.01
N SER A 65 10.18 -13.61 5.49
CA SER A 65 10.03 -14.81 4.67
C SER A 65 10.79 -14.70 3.35
N GLN A 66 10.75 -13.53 2.70
CA GLN A 66 11.51 -13.24 1.49
C GLN A 66 13.02 -13.29 1.74
N ASP A 67 13.50 -12.67 2.83
CA ASP A 67 14.90 -12.70 3.23
C ASP A 67 15.39 -14.14 3.45
N TYR A 68 14.59 -14.98 4.12
CA TYR A 68 14.92 -16.40 4.28
C TYR A 68 14.91 -17.18 2.96
N ARG A 69 13.97 -16.92 2.05
CA ARG A 69 13.96 -17.56 0.72
C ARG A 69 15.18 -17.15 -0.11
N GLN A 70 15.55 -15.87 -0.08
CA GLN A 70 16.77 -15.38 -0.73
C GLN A 70 18.03 -15.96 -0.09
N PHE A 71 18.03 -16.13 1.23
CA PHE A 71 19.12 -16.82 1.90
C PHE A 71 19.20 -18.30 1.48
N GLN A 72 18.06 -19.00 1.37
CA GLN A 72 18.00 -20.39 0.92
C GLN A 72 18.53 -20.58 -0.51
N SER A 73 18.37 -19.59 -1.39
CA SER A 73 18.93 -19.64 -2.75
C SER A 73 20.42 -19.25 -2.83
N SER A 74 21.01 -18.78 -1.73
CA SER A 74 22.43 -18.40 -1.70
C SER A 74 23.37 -19.61 -1.64
N SER A 75 24.58 -19.44 -2.18
CA SER A 75 25.66 -20.44 -2.08
C SER A 75 26.08 -20.71 -0.63
N VAL A 76 25.95 -19.71 0.26
CA VAL A 76 26.23 -19.84 1.69
C VAL A 76 25.31 -20.88 2.33
N TYR A 77 24.02 -20.86 1.99
CA TYR A 77 23.06 -21.83 2.50
C TYR A 77 23.40 -23.27 2.08
N ILE A 78 23.91 -23.48 0.85
CA ILE A 78 24.33 -24.81 0.37
C ILE A 78 25.44 -25.39 1.25
N ALA A 79 26.36 -24.55 1.71
CA ALA A 79 27.49 -24.95 2.55
C ALA A 79 27.10 -25.19 4.03
N LEU A 80 25.91 -24.80 4.48
CA LEU A 80 25.51 -24.96 5.87
C LEU A 80 25.29 -26.44 6.27
N PRO A 81 25.59 -26.79 7.54
CA PRO A 81 25.23 -28.07 8.12
C PRO A 81 23.71 -28.33 8.04
N PRO A 82 23.28 -29.60 7.99
CA PRO A 82 21.85 -29.96 7.89
C PRO A 82 21.03 -29.43 9.06
N THR A 83 21.60 -29.40 10.28
CA THR A 83 20.94 -28.87 11.48
C THR A 83 20.57 -27.39 11.36
N GLU A 84 21.43 -26.59 10.73
CA GLU A 84 21.17 -25.16 10.50
C GLU A 84 20.16 -24.95 9.37
N LYS A 85 20.23 -25.75 8.31
CA LYS A 85 19.24 -25.77 7.22
C LYS A 85 17.83 -26.08 7.74
N GLU A 86 17.70 -27.07 8.62
CA GLU A 86 16.45 -27.40 9.30
C GLU A 86 15.94 -26.22 10.13
N ARG A 87 16.82 -25.57 10.91
CA ARG A 87 16.45 -24.40 11.72
C ARG A 87 15.95 -23.23 10.87
N ILE A 88 16.62 -22.96 9.74
CA ILE A 88 16.21 -21.90 8.79
C ILE A 88 14.88 -22.25 8.14
N THR A 89 14.70 -23.50 7.71
CA THR A 89 13.44 -23.97 7.11
C THR A 89 12.29 -23.88 8.11
N ALA A 90 12.53 -24.21 9.39
CA ALA A 90 11.56 -24.04 10.46
C ALA A 90 11.26 -22.56 10.78
N ALA A 91 12.27 -21.68 10.68
CA ALA A 91 12.06 -20.24 10.85
C ALA A 91 11.23 -19.65 9.70
N LEU A 92 11.51 -20.06 8.46
CA LEU A 92 10.74 -19.69 7.28
C LEU A 92 9.29 -20.16 7.38
N SER A 93 9.05 -21.43 7.75
CA SER A 93 7.69 -21.94 7.91
C SER A 93 6.93 -21.20 9.01
N LYS A 94 7.59 -20.91 10.13
CA LYS A 94 7.01 -20.11 11.23
C LYS A 94 6.67 -18.68 10.80
N ALA A 95 7.54 -18.03 10.03
CA ALA A 95 7.30 -16.68 9.50
C ALA A 95 6.11 -16.69 8.52
N ALA A 96 6.05 -17.68 7.62
CA ALA A 96 4.95 -17.85 6.67
C ALA A 96 3.60 -18.09 7.37
N ILE A 97 3.55 -18.99 8.36
CA ILE A 97 2.33 -19.25 9.17
C ILE A 97 1.85 -17.96 9.85
N ARG A 98 2.80 -17.15 10.36
CA ARG A 98 2.46 -15.92 11.08
C ARG A 98 1.99 -14.79 10.15
N SER A 99 2.61 -14.67 8.99
CA SER A 99 2.11 -13.76 7.94
C SER A 99 0.68 -14.13 7.55
N GLU A 100 0.41 -15.42 7.31
CA GLU A 100 -0.91 -15.88 6.91
C GLU A 100 -1.98 -15.70 8.01
N GLU A 101 -1.62 -15.97 9.27
CA GLU A 101 -2.49 -15.67 10.41
C GLU A 101 -2.82 -14.17 10.49
N ASN A 102 -1.82 -13.31 10.31
CA ASN A 102 -2.03 -11.86 10.33
C ASN A 102 -2.88 -11.40 9.14
N ARG A 103 -2.74 -11.98 7.94
CA ARG A 103 -3.62 -11.70 6.80
C ARG A 103 -5.07 -12.07 7.09
N ARG A 104 -5.31 -13.22 7.72
CA ARG A 104 -6.65 -13.61 8.16
C ARG A 104 -7.23 -12.63 9.18
N GLN A 105 -6.42 -12.15 10.13
CA GLN A 105 -6.83 -11.12 11.09
C GLN A 105 -7.10 -9.77 10.42
N LEU A 106 -6.28 -9.37 9.46
CA LEU A 106 -6.45 -8.16 8.67
C LEU A 106 -7.78 -8.19 7.91
N HIS A 107 -8.06 -9.30 7.21
CA HIS A 107 -9.31 -9.49 6.48
C HIS A 107 -10.52 -9.40 7.42
N HIS A 108 -10.46 -10.05 8.59
CA HIS A 108 -11.52 -9.98 9.60
C HIS A 108 -11.73 -8.56 10.13
N ALA A 109 -10.66 -7.80 10.35
CA ALA A 109 -10.73 -6.43 10.82
C ALA A 109 -11.31 -5.49 9.75
N ILE A 110 -10.92 -5.65 8.48
CA ILE A 110 -11.48 -4.92 7.34
C ILE A 110 -12.97 -5.25 7.18
N GLN A 111 -13.36 -6.52 7.31
CA GLN A 111 -14.76 -6.92 7.26
C GLN A 111 -15.57 -6.24 8.37
N LYS A 112 -15.09 -6.29 9.62
CA LYS A 112 -15.73 -5.55 10.73
C LYS A 112 -15.84 -4.06 10.45
N LEU A 113 -14.81 -3.45 9.86
CA LEU A 113 -14.83 -2.03 9.51
C LEU A 113 -15.90 -1.73 8.47
N SER A 114 -16.11 -2.64 7.52
CA SER A 114 -17.14 -2.51 6.49
C SER A 114 -18.56 -2.64 7.03
N GLU A 115 -18.76 -3.42 8.11
CA GLU A 115 -20.03 -3.59 8.81
C GLU A 115 -20.36 -2.40 9.73
N MET A 116 -19.40 -1.52 10.02
CA MET A 116 -19.64 -0.30 10.79
C MET A 116 -20.22 0.81 9.90
N ASP A 117 -21.56 0.90 9.86
CA ASP A 117 -22.30 1.91 9.10
C ASP A 117 -22.17 3.35 9.62
N SER A 118 -21.56 3.54 10.79
CA SER A 118 -21.40 4.86 11.40
C SER A 118 -20.23 5.64 10.79
N TRP A 119 -20.57 6.72 10.09
CA TRP A 119 -19.63 7.78 9.72
C TRP A 119 -19.77 8.93 10.72
N PRO A 120 -18.70 9.69 11.01
CA PRO A 120 -18.84 10.89 11.81
C PRO A 120 -19.90 11.80 11.17
N PRO A 121 -20.82 12.38 11.96
CA PRO A 121 -21.63 13.46 11.43
C PRO A 121 -20.68 14.55 10.92
N PRO A 122 -20.97 15.16 9.75
CA PRO A 122 -20.16 16.26 9.25
C PRO A 122 -20.05 17.30 10.36
N PRO A 123 -18.89 17.95 10.50
CA PRO A 123 -18.75 18.98 11.50
C PRO A 123 -19.78 20.08 11.26
N VAL A 124 -20.67 20.24 12.24
CA VAL A 124 -21.56 21.39 12.34
C VAL A 124 -20.70 22.60 12.65
N SER A 125 -20.17 23.20 11.58
CA SER A 125 -19.52 24.50 11.59
C SER A 125 -20.63 25.53 11.72
N ASN A 126 -20.54 26.47 12.66
CA ASN A 126 -21.60 27.44 12.88
C ASN A 126 -21.85 28.31 11.63
N ARG A 127 -22.93 27.96 10.91
CA ARG A 127 -23.98 28.78 10.28
C ARG A 127 -23.80 29.58 8.99
N ASP A 128 -22.62 29.93 8.49
CA ASP A 128 -22.56 30.69 7.21
C ASP A 128 -21.65 30.08 6.11
N GLY A 129 -20.68 29.22 6.45
CA GLY A 129 -19.87 28.46 5.48
C GLY A 129 -20.41 27.07 5.14
N GLU A 130 -21.62 26.74 5.64
CA GLU A 130 -22.18 25.39 5.70
C GLU A 130 -22.68 24.87 4.33
N GLU A 131 -23.02 25.77 3.41
CA GLU A 131 -23.66 25.41 2.14
C GLU A 131 -22.64 24.93 1.08
N LEU A 132 -21.50 25.62 0.94
CA LEU A 132 -20.48 25.26 -0.07
C LEU A 132 -19.73 23.97 0.29
N VAL A 133 -19.25 23.85 1.53
CA VAL A 133 -18.50 22.65 1.95
C VAL A 133 -19.43 21.44 2.06
N GLY A 134 -20.71 21.65 2.42
CA GLY A 134 -21.69 20.58 2.52
C GLY A 134 -21.99 19.90 1.18
N GLU A 135 -22.14 20.67 0.12
CA GLU A 135 -22.45 20.15 -1.22
C GLU A 135 -21.25 19.41 -1.82
N ASP A 136 -20.05 19.98 -1.72
CA ASP A 136 -18.84 19.30 -2.22
C ASP A 136 -18.49 18.03 -1.46
N TYR A 137 -18.71 18.02 -0.14
CA TYR A 137 -18.48 16.82 0.68
C TYR A 137 -19.53 15.73 0.43
N ALA A 138 -20.78 16.14 0.14
CA ALA A 138 -21.82 15.20 -0.25
C ALA A 138 -21.51 14.53 -1.59
N ILE A 139 -20.97 15.28 -2.55
CA ILE A 139 -20.60 14.73 -3.85
C ILE A 139 -19.34 13.86 -3.73
N LEU A 140 -18.32 14.26 -2.95
CA LEU A 140 -17.16 13.40 -2.68
C LEU A 140 -17.57 12.07 -2.04
N ARG A 141 -18.54 12.11 -1.11
CA ARG A 141 -19.09 10.90 -0.48
C ARG A 141 -19.80 10.00 -1.49
N GLU A 142 -20.48 10.61 -2.45
CA GLU A 142 -21.14 9.90 -3.55
C GLU A 142 -20.13 9.22 -4.46
N ASP A 143 -19.08 9.92 -4.85
CA ASP A 143 -18.02 9.39 -5.72
C ASP A 143 -17.28 8.22 -5.04
N VAL A 144 -16.93 8.36 -3.75
CA VAL A 144 -16.34 7.26 -2.95
C VAL A 144 -17.27 6.06 -2.86
N ARG A 145 -18.58 6.30 -2.76
CA ARG A 145 -19.59 5.23 -2.74
C ARG A 145 -19.67 4.52 -4.10
N GLN A 146 -19.57 5.25 -5.21
CA GLN A 146 -19.56 4.68 -6.55
C GLN A 146 -18.31 3.82 -6.79
N VAL A 147 -17.12 4.34 -6.45
CA VAL A 147 -15.85 3.59 -6.54
C VAL A 147 -15.91 2.31 -5.71
N LYS A 148 -16.45 2.38 -4.49
CA LYS A 148 -16.66 1.19 -3.65
C LYS A 148 -17.59 0.17 -4.31
N GLY A 149 -18.63 0.62 -5.02
CA GLY A 149 -19.54 -0.22 -5.78
C GLY A 149 -18.81 -1.01 -6.88
N VAL A 150 -18.04 -0.31 -7.71
CA VAL A 150 -17.25 -0.93 -8.79
C VAL A 150 -16.24 -1.93 -8.23
N LEU A 151 -15.57 -1.60 -7.12
CA LEU A 151 -14.60 -2.49 -6.50
C LEU A 151 -15.23 -3.79 -5.98
N ILE A 152 -16.44 -3.71 -5.43
CA ILE A 152 -17.21 -4.89 -4.98
C ILE A 152 -17.62 -5.75 -6.17
N GLU A 153 -18.04 -5.15 -7.30
CA GLU A 153 -18.37 -5.90 -8.50
C GLU A 153 -17.14 -6.60 -9.09
N MET A 154 -16.01 -5.90 -9.24
CA MET A 154 -14.76 -6.52 -9.69
C MET A 154 -14.31 -7.68 -8.77
N GLN A 155 -14.43 -7.51 -7.45
CA GLN A 155 -14.07 -8.57 -6.50
C GLN A 155 -15.00 -9.79 -6.64
N LYS A 156 -16.30 -9.55 -6.87
CA LYS A 156 -17.29 -10.61 -7.09
C LYS A 156 -17.00 -11.38 -8.38
N ASP A 157 -16.64 -10.67 -9.44
CA ASP A 157 -16.32 -11.27 -10.74
C ASP A 157 -15.03 -12.11 -10.65
N LEU A 158 -13.99 -11.61 -9.98
CA LEU A 158 -12.77 -12.37 -9.69
C LEU A 158 -13.04 -13.65 -8.88
N LEU A 159 -13.94 -13.58 -7.89
CA LEU A 159 -14.33 -14.75 -7.10
C LEU A 159 -15.12 -15.77 -7.93
N GLN A 160 -16.02 -15.31 -8.82
CA GLN A 160 -16.75 -16.19 -9.74
C GLN A 160 -15.83 -16.83 -10.80
N GLU A 161 -14.81 -16.11 -11.27
CA GLU A 161 -13.83 -16.59 -12.24
C GLU A 161 -12.97 -17.74 -11.70
N SER A 162 -12.65 -17.73 -10.40
CA SER A 162 -11.96 -18.83 -9.70
C SER A 162 -12.74 -20.16 -9.68
N HIS A 163 -14.07 -20.10 -9.90
CA HIS A 163 -14.94 -21.27 -9.88
C HIS A 163 -15.33 -21.75 -11.28
N ALA A 164 -15.13 -20.95 -12.33
CA ALA A 164 -15.59 -21.24 -13.69
C ALA A 164 -14.49 -21.72 -14.65
N SER A 165 -13.24 -21.85 -14.19
CA SER A 165 -12.01 -21.99 -15.01
C SER A 165 -11.81 -23.36 -15.72
N ALA A 166 -12.90 -24.08 -16.05
CA ALA A 166 -12.81 -25.38 -16.74
C ALA A 166 -13.34 -25.38 -18.19
N SER A 167 -13.82 -24.25 -18.74
CA SER A 167 -14.38 -24.25 -20.09
C SER A 167 -14.30 -22.88 -20.78
N LEU A 168 -13.70 -22.87 -21.98
CA LEU A 168 -13.72 -21.85 -23.05
C LEU A 168 -12.71 -20.69 -23.02
N GLU A 169 -11.63 -20.88 -23.78
CA GLU A 169 -10.54 -19.93 -24.10
C GLU A 169 -10.98 -18.69 -24.91
N GLU A 170 -12.04 -18.78 -25.73
CA GLU A 170 -12.51 -17.64 -26.55
C GLU A 170 -13.30 -16.59 -25.78
N ASP A 171 -13.93 -16.97 -24.66
CA ASP A 171 -14.72 -16.07 -23.83
C ASP A 171 -13.82 -15.18 -22.95
N HIS A 172 -12.64 -15.69 -22.58
CA HIS A 172 -11.64 -14.92 -21.82
C HIS A 172 -11.15 -13.70 -22.58
N GLN A 173 -10.89 -13.80 -23.89
CA GLN A 173 -10.35 -12.68 -24.68
C GLN A 173 -11.35 -11.51 -24.79
N ARG A 174 -12.65 -11.79 -24.95
CA ARG A 174 -13.69 -10.76 -24.97
C ARG A 174 -13.90 -10.12 -23.61
N ARG A 175 -13.77 -10.89 -22.53
CA ARG A 175 -13.91 -10.39 -21.15
C ARG A 175 -12.70 -9.58 -20.70
N PHE A 176 -11.48 -9.92 -21.14
CA PHE A 176 -10.30 -9.08 -20.91
C PHE A 176 -10.42 -7.71 -21.58
N ALA A 177 -11.01 -7.64 -22.77
CA ALA A 177 -11.29 -6.35 -23.41
C ALA A 177 -12.29 -5.53 -22.60
N GLN A 178 -13.33 -6.18 -22.05
CA GLN A 178 -14.33 -5.53 -21.21
C GLN A 178 -13.76 -5.04 -19.88
N GLN A 179 -12.89 -5.84 -19.25
CA GLN A 179 -12.19 -5.46 -18.02
C GLN A 179 -11.20 -4.31 -18.23
N ALA A 180 -10.60 -4.21 -19.43
CA ALA A 180 -9.74 -3.08 -19.79
C ALA A 180 -10.55 -1.78 -19.93
N ASP A 181 -11.76 -1.86 -20.49
CA ASP A 181 -12.69 -0.73 -20.56
C ASP A 181 -13.13 -0.28 -19.16
N ASP A 182 -13.51 -1.22 -18.28
CA ASP A 182 -13.89 -0.92 -16.89
C ASP A 182 -12.73 -0.27 -16.10
N PHE A 183 -11.49 -0.71 -16.35
CA PHE A 183 -10.30 -0.11 -15.72
C PHE A 183 -10.04 1.31 -16.22
N ASN A 184 -10.27 1.55 -17.52
CA ASN A 184 -10.15 2.88 -18.10
C ASN A 184 -11.20 3.84 -17.50
N ASP A 185 -12.43 3.38 -17.31
CA ASP A 185 -13.48 4.15 -16.65
C ASP A 185 -13.12 4.48 -15.19
N LEU A 186 -12.55 3.51 -14.45
CA LEU A 186 -12.07 3.74 -13.09
C LEU A 186 -10.89 4.73 -13.05
N SER A 187 -9.99 4.69 -14.03
CA SER A 187 -8.90 5.65 -14.18
C SER A 187 -9.42 7.06 -14.44
N ILE A 188 -10.46 7.21 -15.27
CA ILE A 188 -11.11 8.50 -15.53
C ILE A 188 -11.77 9.03 -14.26
N GLN A 189 -12.48 8.18 -13.50
CA GLN A 189 -13.07 8.56 -12.22
C GLN A 189 -12.01 8.97 -11.18
N LEU A 190 -10.88 8.25 -11.12
CA LEU A 190 -9.80 8.59 -10.20
C LEU A 190 -9.17 9.95 -10.55
N THR A 191 -8.97 10.21 -11.84
CA THR A 191 -8.46 11.51 -12.32
C THR A 191 -9.43 12.64 -11.98
N SER A 192 -10.73 12.41 -12.16
CA SER A 192 -11.78 13.36 -11.76
C SER A 192 -11.78 13.63 -10.25
N LEU A 193 -11.55 12.61 -9.42
CA LEU A 193 -11.40 12.77 -7.98
C LEU A 193 -10.15 13.56 -7.61
N GLU A 194 -9.02 13.32 -8.29
CA GLU A 194 -7.77 14.05 -8.10
C GLU A 194 -7.94 15.54 -8.45
N ASP A 195 -8.55 15.86 -9.60
CA ASP A 195 -8.86 17.23 -10.01
C ASP A 195 -9.76 17.94 -8.99
N ARG A 196 -10.75 17.23 -8.46
CA ARG A 196 -11.66 17.78 -7.46
C ARG A 196 -11.01 17.98 -6.09
N ILE A 197 -10.13 17.07 -5.67
CA ILE A 197 -9.31 17.26 -4.47
C ILE A 197 -8.42 18.48 -4.64
N SER A 198 -7.84 18.69 -5.84
CA SER A 198 -7.06 19.90 -6.14
C SER A 198 -7.93 21.15 -5.99
N TYR A 199 -9.12 21.18 -6.58
CA TYR A 199 -10.06 22.29 -6.44
C TYR A 199 -10.44 22.58 -4.98
N LEU A 200 -10.75 21.54 -4.19
CA LEU A 200 -11.05 21.69 -2.77
C LEU A 200 -9.86 22.23 -1.97
N ASN A 201 -8.66 21.81 -2.31
CA ASN A 201 -7.45 22.27 -1.64
C ASN A 201 -7.17 23.74 -1.98
N ASP A 202 -7.37 24.15 -3.23
CA ASP A 202 -7.26 25.54 -3.65
C ASP A 202 -8.31 26.42 -2.96
N ALA A 203 -9.56 25.98 -2.89
CA ALA A 203 -10.64 26.68 -2.19
C ALA A 203 -10.37 26.81 -0.68
N LEU A 204 -9.76 25.80 -0.07
CA LEU A 204 -9.39 25.82 1.35
C LEU A 204 -8.23 26.79 1.62
N VAL A 205 -7.25 26.85 0.71
CA VAL A 205 -6.16 27.85 0.77
C VAL A 205 -6.69 29.27 0.58
N GLU A 206 -7.64 29.48 -0.35
CA GLU A 206 -8.31 30.76 -0.52
C GLU A 206 -9.07 31.19 0.74
N HIS A 207 -9.88 30.30 1.30
CA HIS A 207 -10.58 30.54 2.56
C HIS A 207 -9.62 30.83 3.72
N ASP A 208 -8.51 30.11 3.85
CA ASP A 208 -7.50 30.38 4.88
C ASP A 208 -6.87 31.76 4.71
N ASN A 209 -6.60 32.20 3.47
CA ASN A 209 -6.12 33.55 3.19
C ASN A 209 -7.16 34.62 3.54
N ASP A 210 -8.44 34.39 3.24
CA ASP A 210 -9.54 35.30 3.60
C ASP A 210 -9.69 35.44 5.11
N VAL A 211 -9.61 34.33 5.85
CA VAL A 211 -9.63 34.34 7.32
C VAL A 211 -8.43 35.10 7.88
N LEU A 212 -7.23 34.92 7.30
CA LEU A 212 -6.04 35.67 7.71
C LEU A 212 -6.19 37.17 7.46
N ASN A 213 -6.76 37.56 6.31
CA ASN A 213 -7.04 38.96 5.97
C ASN A 213 -8.07 39.58 6.94
N GLU A 214 -9.14 38.85 7.26
CA GLU A 214 -10.16 39.28 8.22
C GLU A 214 -9.57 39.45 9.64
N ILE A 215 -8.70 38.52 10.07
CA ILE A 215 -7.98 38.64 11.34
C ILE A 215 -7.07 39.87 11.33
N GLU A 216 -6.36 40.13 10.22
CA GLU A 216 -5.51 41.32 10.10
C GLU A 216 -6.33 42.61 10.17
N GLU A 217 -7.48 42.67 9.52
CA GLU A 217 -8.39 43.82 9.58
C GLU A 217 -8.95 44.02 10.99
N GLN A 218 -9.38 42.96 11.66
CA GLN A 218 -9.83 43.04 13.05
C GLN A 218 -8.72 43.50 14.00
N ILE A 219 -7.47 43.06 13.79
CA ILE A 219 -6.32 43.54 14.56
C ILE A 219 -6.12 45.03 14.30
N ARG A 220 -6.20 45.47 13.04
CA ARG A 220 -6.05 46.88 12.64
C ARG A 220 -7.14 47.77 13.24
N GLU A 221 -8.39 47.33 13.21
CA GLU A 221 -9.54 48.02 13.81
C GLU A 221 -9.39 48.10 15.33
N ASN A 222 -9.03 47.00 15.98
CA ASN A 222 -8.77 46.98 17.42
C ASN A 222 -7.60 47.90 17.82
N ILE A 223 -6.56 48.02 16.99
CA ILE A 223 -5.47 48.98 17.19
C ILE A 223 -5.96 50.43 17.13
N GLN A 224 -6.90 50.77 16.23
CA GLN A 224 -7.47 52.11 16.16
C GLN A 224 -8.34 52.46 17.37
N HIS A 225 -8.96 51.48 18.02
CA HIS A 225 -9.84 51.66 19.17
C HIS A 225 -9.14 51.60 20.53
N LEU A 226 -7.85 51.31 20.57
CA LEU A 226 -7.08 51.32 21.82
C LEU A 226 -6.95 52.75 22.37
N PRO A 227 -7.25 52.99 23.67
CA PRO A 227 -7.16 54.32 24.27
C PRO A 227 -5.72 54.86 24.24
N PRO A 228 -5.51 56.18 24.09
CA PRO A 228 -4.19 56.79 23.88
C PRO A 228 -3.22 56.71 25.08
N SER A 229 -3.51 55.94 26.13
CA SER A 229 -2.68 55.83 27.34
C SER A 229 -1.82 54.56 27.40
N VAL A 230 -1.75 53.75 26.34
CA VAL A 230 -0.79 52.63 26.30
C VAL A 230 0.61 53.22 26.10
N PRO A 231 1.57 53.00 27.01
CA PRO A 231 2.91 53.55 26.87
C PRO A 231 3.56 53.02 25.58
N LEU A 232 4.10 53.92 24.74
CA LEU A 232 4.75 53.58 23.46
C LEU A 232 5.82 52.47 23.59
N SER A 233 6.42 52.32 24.77
CA SER A 233 7.40 51.27 25.05
C SER A 233 6.84 49.85 24.89
N THR A 234 5.56 49.63 25.16
CA THR A 234 4.92 48.30 25.02
C THR A 234 4.69 47.96 23.55
N TYR A 235 4.40 48.97 22.71
CA TYR A 235 4.24 48.80 21.27
C TYR A 235 5.57 48.48 20.59
N GLU A 236 6.65 49.19 20.93
CA GLU A 236 8.00 48.89 20.41
C GLU A 236 8.51 47.50 20.81
N GLN A 237 8.09 47.00 21.97
CA GLN A 237 8.43 45.65 22.39
C GLN A 237 7.63 44.60 21.62
N LEU A 238 6.31 44.80 21.44
CA LEU A 238 5.47 43.91 20.65
C LEU A 238 5.91 43.86 19.18
N GLN A 239 6.28 45.00 18.61
CA GLN A 239 6.78 45.06 17.23
C GLN A 239 8.10 44.31 17.07
N ARG A 240 9.03 44.45 18.03
CA ARG A 240 10.26 43.64 18.05
C ARG A 240 9.98 42.14 18.20
N GLU A 241 9.00 41.77 19.03
CA GLU A 241 8.59 40.37 19.18
C GLU A 241 7.93 39.84 17.88
N MET A 242 7.10 40.64 17.20
CA MET A 242 6.54 40.30 15.88
C MET A 242 7.63 40.15 14.82
N ASP A 243 8.60 41.06 14.75
CA ASP A 243 9.71 40.98 13.79
C ASP A 243 10.56 39.73 14.07
N THR A 244 10.82 39.43 15.35
CA THR A 244 11.57 38.22 15.75
C THR A 244 10.80 36.96 15.37
N MET A 245 9.49 36.92 15.63
CA MET A 245 8.62 35.80 15.27
C MET A 245 8.52 35.64 13.75
N GLY A 246 8.43 36.75 13.00
CA GLY A 246 8.44 36.76 11.54
C GLY A 246 9.71 36.12 10.98
N ASN A 247 10.87 36.52 11.49
CA ASN A 247 12.16 35.92 11.11
C ASN A 247 12.23 34.42 11.44
N GLN A 248 11.71 34.00 12.60
CA GLN A 248 11.67 32.57 12.98
C GLN A 248 10.73 31.76 12.06
N VAL A 249 9.60 32.34 11.64
CA VAL A 249 8.68 31.69 10.69
C VAL A 249 9.34 31.56 9.32
N THR A 250 10.07 32.58 8.85
CA THR A 250 10.83 32.51 7.59
C THR A 250 11.93 31.46 7.66
N GLU A 251 12.72 31.42 8.73
CA GLU A 251 13.77 30.40 8.92
C GLU A 251 13.18 28.97 8.95
N LEU A 252 12.02 28.79 9.59
CA LEU A 252 11.31 27.52 9.59
C LEU A 252 10.81 27.14 8.19
N ALA A 253 10.31 28.09 7.41
CA ALA A 253 9.86 27.87 6.04
C ALA A 253 11.04 27.46 5.14
N ASP A 254 12.19 28.13 5.25
CA ASP A 254 13.42 27.78 4.52
C ASP A 254 13.93 26.39 4.90
N LEU A 255 13.90 26.05 6.19
CA LEU A 255 14.29 24.72 6.67
C LEU A 255 13.32 23.64 6.17
N MET A 256 12.00 23.91 6.17
CA MET A 256 11.01 23.01 5.58
C MET A 256 11.22 22.83 4.08
N GLN A 257 11.53 23.90 3.34
CA GLN A 257 11.83 23.83 1.92
C GLN A 257 13.11 23.03 1.65
N SER A 258 14.17 23.22 2.45
CA SER A 258 15.40 22.44 2.35
C SER A 258 15.17 20.96 2.65
N LEU A 259 14.36 20.64 3.67
CA LEU A 259 13.98 19.26 3.98
C LEU A 259 13.16 18.63 2.85
N LEU A 260 12.24 19.38 2.25
CA LEU A 260 11.42 18.90 1.13
C LEU A 260 12.28 18.59 -0.10
N THR A 261 13.22 19.47 -0.43
CA THR A 261 14.17 19.25 -1.54
C THR A 261 15.06 18.04 -1.27
N SER A 262 15.63 17.94 -0.06
CA SER A 262 16.45 16.78 0.32
C SER A 262 15.67 15.47 0.30
N HIS A 263 14.41 15.48 0.72
CA HIS A 263 13.54 14.31 0.65
C HIS A 263 13.27 13.91 -0.81
N LYS A 264 13.04 14.88 -1.70
CA LYS A 264 12.82 14.62 -3.13
C LYS A 264 14.07 14.03 -3.80
N GLU A 265 15.24 14.54 -3.48
CA GLU A 265 16.52 14.00 -3.97
C GLU A 265 16.73 12.55 -3.48
N ASN A 266 16.51 12.28 -2.19
CA ASN A 266 16.60 10.92 -1.64
C ASN A 266 15.61 9.93 -2.28
N GLU A 267 14.39 10.38 -2.60
CA GLU A 267 13.41 9.55 -3.32
C GLU A 267 13.84 9.24 -4.76
N VAL A 268 14.46 10.20 -5.45
CA VAL A 268 15.01 9.97 -6.80
C VAL A 268 16.18 8.99 -6.74
N ASP A 269 17.12 9.18 -5.82
CA ASP A 269 18.25 8.28 -5.64
C ASP A 269 17.78 6.87 -5.29
N LYS A 270 16.79 6.75 -4.39
CA LYS A 270 16.19 5.45 -4.04
C LYS A 270 15.60 4.76 -5.27
N ARG A 271 14.80 5.47 -6.08
CA ARG A 271 14.23 4.92 -7.32
C ARG A 271 15.31 4.48 -8.30
N GLN A 272 16.36 5.27 -8.48
CA GLN A 272 17.50 4.89 -9.35
C GLN A 272 18.23 3.65 -8.84
N THR A 273 18.43 3.52 -7.51
CA THR A 273 19.06 2.34 -6.94
C THR A 273 18.20 1.08 -7.09
N GLU A 274 16.88 1.20 -6.99
CA GLU A 274 15.92 0.12 -7.21
C GLU A 274 15.91 -0.31 -8.68
N GLU A 275 15.85 0.63 -9.62
CA GLU A 275 15.92 0.36 -11.07
C GLU A 275 17.23 -0.34 -11.48
N VAL A 276 18.37 0.11 -10.96
CA VAL A 276 19.67 -0.54 -11.23
C VAL A 276 19.72 -1.95 -10.65
N ALA A 277 19.09 -2.19 -9.49
CA ALA A 277 19.01 -3.52 -8.90
C ALA A 277 18.13 -4.46 -9.72
N GLU A 278 17.02 -3.96 -10.26
CA GLU A 278 16.11 -4.69 -11.16
C GLU A 278 16.80 -5.05 -12.47
N LEU A 279 17.41 -4.08 -13.16
CA LEU A 279 18.15 -4.32 -14.41
C LEU A 279 19.29 -5.33 -14.24
N ARG A 280 19.97 -5.34 -13.08
CA ARG A 280 20.98 -6.36 -12.76
C ARG A 280 20.39 -7.75 -12.61
N ARG A 281 19.18 -7.87 -12.05
CA ARG A 281 18.45 -9.12 -11.90
C ARG A 281 18.06 -9.68 -13.27
N ASP A 282 17.49 -8.84 -14.13
CA ASP A 282 17.10 -9.22 -15.48
C ASP A 282 18.30 -9.63 -16.34
N ASN A 283 19.40 -8.88 -16.24
CA ASN A 283 20.63 -9.23 -16.96
C ASN A 283 21.18 -10.60 -16.52
N LEU A 284 21.06 -10.93 -15.23
CA LEU A 284 21.46 -12.24 -14.71
C LEU A 284 20.53 -13.35 -15.19
N GLN A 285 19.21 -13.10 -15.24
CA GLN A 285 18.23 -14.04 -15.78
C GLN A 285 18.48 -14.33 -17.26
N ILE A 286 18.65 -13.29 -18.09
CA ILE A 286 18.94 -13.44 -19.53
C ILE A 286 20.24 -14.23 -19.75
N LYS A 287 21.27 -14.02 -18.91
CA LYS A 287 22.51 -14.81 -18.98
C LYS A 287 22.28 -16.29 -18.66
N GLN A 288 21.41 -16.61 -17.70
CA GLN A 288 21.06 -17.98 -17.38
C GLN A 288 20.26 -18.63 -18.51
N GLU A 289 19.27 -17.93 -19.07
CA GLU A 289 18.47 -18.40 -20.21
C GLU A 289 19.35 -18.67 -21.43
N ASN A 290 20.29 -17.76 -21.73
CA ASN A 290 21.28 -17.97 -22.80
C ASN A 290 22.18 -19.17 -22.56
N ALA A 291 22.62 -19.40 -21.31
CA ALA A 291 23.43 -20.57 -20.97
C ALA A 291 22.66 -21.88 -21.18
N VAL A 292 21.38 -21.93 -20.78
CA VAL A 292 20.49 -23.08 -21.00
C VAL A 292 20.24 -23.30 -22.50
N ALA A 293 20.01 -22.23 -23.26
CA ALA A 293 19.83 -22.30 -24.70
C ALA A 293 21.09 -22.83 -25.41
N MET A 294 22.28 -22.37 -25.01
CA MET A 294 23.55 -22.88 -25.53
C MET A 294 23.73 -24.38 -25.25
N GLN A 295 23.46 -24.82 -24.00
CA GLN A 295 23.55 -26.24 -23.64
C GLN A 295 22.59 -27.10 -24.48
N ARG A 296 21.39 -26.59 -24.78
CA ARG A 296 20.41 -27.26 -25.66
C ARG A 296 20.91 -27.35 -27.10
N ILE A 297 21.52 -26.29 -27.63
CA ILE A 297 22.13 -26.31 -28.97
C ILE A 297 23.25 -27.36 -29.02
N GLU A 298 24.11 -27.41 -28.01
CA GLU A 298 25.17 -28.42 -27.91
C GLU A 298 24.61 -29.84 -27.86
N SER A 299 23.55 -30.10 -27.07
CA SER A 299 22.94 -31.43 -27.00
C SER A 299 22.30 -31.84 -28.33
N LEU A 300 21.64 -30.90 -29.02
CA LEU A 300 21.05 -31.15 -30.35
C LEU A 300 22.12 -31.44 -31.39
N ASN A 301 23.23 -30.71 -31.38
CA ASN A 301 24.36 -30.97 -32.27
C ASN A 301 24.97 -32.35 -32.03
N ALA A 302 25.13 -32.76 -30.77
CA ALA A 302 25.60 -34.11 -30.43
C ALA A 302 24.64 -35.20 -30.93
N HIS A 303 23.32 -34.97 -30.82
CA HIS A 303 22.31 -35.89 -31.33
C HIS A 303 22.36 -35.99 -32.87
N ILE A 304 22.47 -34.87 -33.57
CA ILE A 304 22.63 -34.85 -35.04
C ILE A 304 23.85 -35.68 -35.46
N LEU A 305 25.01 -35.48 -34.83
CA LEU A 305 26.21 -36.25 -35.13
C LEU A 305 26.02 -37.77 -34.88
N SER A 306 25.30 -38.14 -33.81
CA SER A 306 25.00 -39.55 -33.54
C SER A 306 24.07 -40.17 -34.59
N LEU A 307 23.09 -39.41 -35.09
CA LEU A 307 22.18 -39.83 -36.14
C LEU A 307 22.91 -39.98 -37.48
N GLU A 308 23.81 -39.04 -37.80
CA GLU A 308 24.67 -39.12 -38.98
C GLU A 308 25.55 -40.37 -38.93
N GLN A 309 26.14 -40.69 -37.78
CA GLN A 309 26.94 -41.90 -37.58
C GLN A 309 26.10 -43.18 -37.75
N ALA A 310 24.91 -43.25 -37.14
CA ALA A 310 24.01 -44.38 -37.27
C ALA A 310 23.52 -44.57 -38.72
N ALA A 311 23.25 -43.48 -39.43
CA ALA A 311 22.87 -43.51 -40.85
C ALA A 311 24.01 -44.02 -41.73
N GLN A 312 25.26 -43.61 -41.46
CA GLN A 312 26.45 -44.12 -42.16
C GLN A 312 26.67 -45.61 -41.88
N GLU A 313 26.53 -46.05 -40.62
CA GLU A 313 26.66 -47.47 -40.25
C GLU A 313 25.60 -48.31 -40.96
N PHE A 314 24.35 -47.83 -40.98
CA PHE A 314 23.26 -48.49 -41.71
C PHE A 314 23.51 -48.57 -43.21
N ALA A 315 23.99 -47.49 -43.84
CA ALA A 315 24.32 -47.45 -45.26
C ALA A 315 25.46 -48.40 -45.64
N SER A 316 26.37 -48.70 -44.70
CA SER A 316 27.52 -49.59 -44.91
C SER A 316 27.20 -51.08 -44.72
N ARG A 317 26.05 -51.43 -44.16
CA ARG A 317 25.67 -52.83 -43.88
C ARG A 317 25.11 -53.50 -45.14
N PRO A 318 25.69 -54.62 -45.63
CA PRO A 318 25.10 -55.37 -46.74
C PRO A 318 23.70 -55.87 -46.34
N GLN A 319 22.70 -55.46 -47.12
CA GLN A 319 21.29 -55.60 -46.79
C GLN A 319 20.82 -57.05 -46.98
N GLU A 320 20.89 -57.86 -45.93
CA GLU A 320 20.11 -59.09 -45.85
C GLU A 320 18.66 -58.72 -45.58
N LEU A 321 17.76 -59.02 -46.53
CA LEU A 321 16.32 -58.77 -46.40
C LEU A 321 15.79 -59.47 -45.14
N PRO A 322 15.39 -58.72 -44.09
CA PRO A 322 14.80 -59.33 -42.93
C PRO A 322 13.44 -59.94 -43.30
N PRO A 323 13.02 -61.04 -42.64
CA PRO A 323 11.70 -61.61 -42.83
C PRO A 323 10.63 -60.54 -42.56
N ALA A 324 9.61 -60.49 -43.42
CA ALA A 324 8.56 -59.48 -43.35
C ALA A 324 7.88 -59.49 -41.97
N MET A 325 8.19 -58.50 -41.14
CA MET A 325 7.44 -58.23 -39.92
C MET A 325 6.04 -57.76 -40.30
N THR A 326 5.03 -58.35 -39.67
CA THR A 326 3.65 -57.88 -39.83
C THR A 326 3.50 -56.49 -39.20
N ALA A 327 2.60 -55.67 -39.76
CA ALA A 327 2.35 -54.31 -39.28
C ALA A 327 2.08 -54.24 -37.76
N ASP A 328 1.44 -55.27 -37.21
CA ASP A 328 1.10 -55.39 -35.80
C ASP A 328 2.33 -55.59 -34.88
N GLN A 329 3.35 -56.29 -35.36
CA GLN A 329 4.62 -56.46 -34.65
C GLN A 329 5.44 -55.17 -34.66
N ILE A 330 5.38 -54.43 -35.77
CA ILE A 330 6.00 -53.10 -35.88
C ILE A 330 5.32 -52.13 -34.91
N PHE A 331 3.99 -52.10 -34.88
CA PHE A 331 3.24 -51.22 -33.98
C PHE A 331 3.53 -51.52 -32.50
N LYS A 332 3.55 -52.80 -32.10
CA LYS A 332 3.89 -53.20 -30.73
C LYS A 332 5.32 -52.85 -30.33
N ALA A 333 6.27 -52.93 -31.26
CA ALA A 333 7.67 -52.60 -30.99
C ALA A 333 7.90 -51.09 -30.91
N VAL A 334 7.20 -50.30 -31.74
CA VAL A 334 7.46 -48.86 -31.91
C VAL A 334 6.59 -48.00 -30.99
N ALA A 335 5.38 -48.43 -30.62
CA ALA A 335 4.46 -47.62 -29.83
C ALA A 335 4.98 -47.24 -28.42
N PRO A 336 5.54 -48.16 -27.59
CA PRO A 336 6.04 -47.80 -26.26
C PRO A 336 7.15 -46.74 -26.27
N PRO A 337 8.23 -46.84 -27.08
CA PRO A 337 9.26 -45.80 -27.11
C PRO A 337 8.76 -44.48 -27.70
N LEU A 338 7.81 -44.49 -28.64
CA LEU A 338 7.16 -43.26 -29.13
C LEU A 338 6.37 -42.58 -28.02
N LEU A 339 5.57 -43.32 -27.27
CA LEU A 339 4.81 -42.79 -26.13
C LEU A 339 5.73 -42.21 -25.05
N GLN A 340 6.86 -42.88 -24.80
CA GLN A 340 7.84 -42.44 -23.81
C GLN A 340 8.60 -41.19 -24.27
N ALA A 341 8.94 -41.09 -25.56
CA ALA A 341 9.54 -39.89 -26.15
C ALA A 341 8.57 -38.71 -26.12
N VAL A 342 7.30 -38.92 -26.51
CA VAL A 342 6.25 -37.92 -26.41
C VAL A 342 6.08 -37.46 -24.96
N GLN A 343 5.99 -38.36 -23.99
CA GLN A 343 5.91 -37.98 -22.58
C GLN A 343 7.12 -37.18 -22.11
N ALA A 344 8.33 -37.58 -22.50
CA ALA A 344 9.56 -36.89 -22.13
C ALA A 344 9.61 -35.46 -22.72
N ASP A 345 9.11 -35.26 -23.93
CA ASP A 345 9.08 -33.96 -24.60
C ASP A 345 7.97 -33.04 -24.06
N PHE A 346 6.79 -33.59 -23.72
CA PHE A 346 5.66 -32.80 -23.23
C PHE A 346 5.71 -32.49 -21.73
N ALA A 347 6.34 -33.34 -20.91
CA ALA A 347 6.47 -33.11 -19.47
C ALA A 347 7.08 -31.74 -19.10
N PRO A 348 8.22 -31.30 -19.67
CA PRO A 348 8.80 -29.99 -19.35
C PRO A 348 7.92 -28.84 -19.83
N LEU A 349 7.23 -28.98 -20.96
CA LEU A 349 6.28 -27.97 -21.45
C LEU A 349 5.09 -27.80 -20.49
N LEU A 350 4.50 -28.91 -20.03
CA LEU A 350 3.43 -28.87 -19.03
C LEU A 350 3.90 -28.28 -17.70
N GLN A 351 5.11 -28.61 -17.27
CA GLN A 351 5.71 -28.04 -16.07
C GLN A 351 5.98 -26.53 -16.22
N GLN A 352 6.44 -26.09 -17.39
CA GLN A 352 6.65 -24.68 -17.69
C GLN A 352 5.32 -23.90 -17.70
N VAL A 353 4.28 -24.45 -18.31
CA VAL A 353 2.93 -23.85 -18.30
C VAL A 353 2.42 -23.75 -16.86
N HIS A 354 2.60 -24.78 -16.04
CA HIS A 354 2.22 -24.73 -14.63
C HIS A 354 2.98 -23.63 -13.86
N ILE A 355 4.29 -23.49 -14.07
CA ILE A 355 5.10 -22.43 -13.47
C ILE A 355 4.63 -21.03 -13.93
N GLN A 356 4.31 -20.87 -15.21
CA GLN A 356 3.81 -19.59 -15.75
C GLN A 356 2.44 -19.22 -15.18
N ILE A 357 1.51 -20.18 -15.08
CA ILE A 357 0.20 -19.97 -14.45
C ILE A 357 0.37 -19.57 -12.99
N GLN A 358 1.27 -20.26 -12.26
CA GLN A 358 1.56 -19.93 -10.87
C GLN A 358 2.14 -18.52 -10.73
N ALA A 359 3.06 -18.13 -11.61
CA ALA A 359 3.66 -16.79 -11.61
C ALA A 359 2.63 -15.68 -11.92
N LEU A 360 1.74 -15.91 -12.88
CA LEU A 360 0.65 -14.97 -13.20
C LEU A 360 -0.32 -14.82 -12.03
N LEU A 361 -0.68 -15.93 -11.36
CA LEU A 361 -1.52 -15.89 -10.16
C LEU A 361 -0.86 -15.10 -9.02
N ASP A 362 0.43 -15.31 -8.78
CA ASP A 362 1.19 -14.57 -7.76
C ASP A 362 1.30 -13.08 -8.11
N GLU A 363 1.55 -12.74 -9.38
CA GLU A 363 1.61 -11.34 -9.86
C GLU A 363 0.26 -10.63 -9.70
N HIS A 364 -0.83 -11.27 -10.12
CA HIS A 364 -2.18 -10.73 -9.98
C HIS A 364 -2.55 -10.56 -8.51
N GLY A 365 -2.21 -11.55 -7.66
CA GLY A 365 -2.41 -11.46 -6.21
C GLY A 365 -1.68 -10.27 -5.59
N ASN A 366 -0.42 -10.05 -5.97
CA ASN A 366 0.37 -8.92 -5.50
C ASN A 366 -0.15 -7.57 -6.00
N ARG A 367 -0.57 -7.47 -7.27
CA ARG A 367 -1.17 -6.24 -7.81
C ARG A 367 -2.45 -5.88 -7.07
N ILE A 368 -3.39 -6.82 -6.95
CA ILE A 368 -4.66 -6.61 -6.23
C ILE A 368 -4.38 -6.17 -4.79
N PHE A 369 -3.46 -6.87 -4.10
CA PHE A 369 -3.06 -6.51 -2.75
C PHE A 369 -2.50 -5.08 -2.68
N SER A 370 -1.58 -4.70 -3.58
CA SER A 370 -0.98 -3.36 -3.61
C SER A 370 -2.01 -2.23 -3.83
N THR A 371 -2.98 -2.44 -4.72
CA THR A 371 -4.06 -1.48 -5.00
C THR A 371 -4.99 -1.32 -3.80
N ILE A 372 -5.38 -2.44 -3.19
CA ILE A 372 -6.17 -2.43 -1.96
C ILE A 372 -5.40 -1.72 -0.85
N MET A 373 -4.11 -1.98 -0.69
CA MET A 373 -3.32 -1.32 0.34
C MET A 373 -3.15 0.18 0.13
N LYS A 374 -2.97 0.62 -1.12
CA LYS A 374 -2.93 2.06 -1.46
C LYS A 374 -4.23 2.73 -1.05
N THR A 375 -5.37 2.19 -1.45
CA THR A 375 -6.69 2.75 -1.11
C THR A 375 -6.94 2.74 0.39
N VAL A 376 -6.60 1.68 1.12
CA VAL A 376 -6.69 1.63 2.59
C VAL A 376 -5.81 2.69 3.25
N THR A 377 -4.59 2.90 2.73
CA THR A 377 -3.66 3.91 3.25
C THR A 377 -4.18 5.32 3.04
N ASP A 378 -4.77 5.61 1.88
CA ASP A 378 -5.33 6.92 1.59
C ASP A 378 -6.59 7.20 2.42
N VAL A 379 -7.43 6.19 2.64
CA VAL A 379 -8.55 6.26 3.60
C VAL A 379 -8.04 6.49 5.04
N ALA A 380 -6.95 5.84 5.45
CA ALA A 380 -6.37 6.09 6.77
C ALA A 380 -5.85 7.52 6.92
N LYS A 381 -5.16 8.08 5.91
CA LYS A 381 -4.67 9.46 5.89
C LYS A 381 -5.81 10.48 5.96
N THR A 382 -6.90 10.27 5.22
CA THR A 382 -8.06 11.17 5.26
C THR A 382 -8.73 11.13 6.63
N LEU A 383 -8.84 9.96 7.26
CA LEU A 383 -9.37 9.82 8.62
C LEU A 383 -8.47 10.46 9.68
N ASP A 384 -7.15 10.36 9.55
CA ASP A 384 -6.21 11.07 10.42
C ASP A 384 -6.31 12.60 10.24
N SER A 385 -6.55 13.06 9.02
CA SER A 385 -6.73 14.49 8.72
C SER A 385 -8.02 15.02 9.35
N LEU A 386 -9.13 14.28 9.21
CA LEU A 386 -10.40 14.56 9.89
C LEU A 386 -10.26 14.53 11.41
N ARG A 387 -9.50 13.57 11.93
CA ARG A 387 -9.21 13.49 13.37
C ARG A 387 -8.45 14.72 13.86
N ARG A 388 -7.38 15.14 13.18
CA ARG A 388 -6.62 16.35 13.55
C ARG A 388 -7.48 17.60 13.44
N TRP A 389 -8.34 17.67 12.42
CA TRP A 389 -9.31 18.74 12.27
C TRP A 389 -10.28 18.77 13.45
N ALA A 390 -10.84 17.62 13.84
CA ALA A 390 -11.75 17.50 14.98
C ALA A 390 -11.05 17.83 16.31
N GLU A 391 -9.79 17.44 16.50
CA GLU A 391 -9.00 17.78 17.70
C GLU A 391 -8.73 19.29 17.81
N ARG A 392 -8.52 19.99 16.68
CA ARG A 392 -8.38 21.46 16.66
C ARG A 392 -9.67 22.17 17.08
N HIS A 393 -10.82 21.68 16.62
CA HIS A 393 -12.13 22.29 16.89
C HIS A 393 -12.75 21.86 18.23
N SER A 394 -12.39 20.66 18.72
CA SER A 394 -12.88 20.14 20.01
C SER A 394 -12.09 20.70 21.20
N ARG A 395 -10.99 21.44 20.98
CA ARG A 395 -10.37 22.21 22.06
C ARG A 395 -11.35 23.33 22.42
N PRO A 396 -12.01 23.28 23.59
CA PRO A 396 -12.93 24.33 23.99
C PRO A 396 -12.16 25.65 23.96
N SER A 397 -12.57 26.56 23.08
CA SER A 397 -12.01 27.91 23.01
C SER A 397 -12.03 28.44 24.43
N GLY A 398 -10.83 28.77 24.92
CA GLY A 398 -10.55 28.94 26.34
C GLY A 398 -11.72 29.62 27.03
N SER A 399 -12.36 28.87 27.94
CA SER A 399 -13.32 29.45 28.85
C SER A 399 -12.64 30.67 29.43
N LYS A 400 -13.08 31.86 29.04
CA LYS A 400 -12.66 33.11 29.65
C LYS A 400 -12.96 32.92 31.13
N SER A 401 -11.94 32.57 31.92
CA SER A 401 -12.08 32.53 33.37
C SER A 401 -12.60 33.92 33.74
N PRO A 402 -13.78 34.03 34.37
CA PRO A 402 -14.32 35.32 34.75
C PRO A 402 -13.27 35.98 35.64
N GLN A 403 -12.62 36.98 35.07
CA GLN A 403 -11.62 37.80 35.71
C GLN A 403 -12.35 38.49 36.86
N ASN A 404 -11.98 38.13 38.09
CA ASN A 404 -12.50 38.70 39.32
C ASN A 404 -12.60 40.23 39.19
N ALA A 405 -13.82 40.73 39.24
CA ALA A 405 -14.11 42.12 39.57
C ALA A 405 -14.24 42.24 41.11
N PRO A 406 -13.98 43.43 41.66
CA PRO A 406 -13.24 43.65 42.92
C PRO A 406 -13.90 43.18 44.22
#